data_AF-A0A9N9GM07-F1
#
_entry.id   AF-A0A9N9GM07-F1
#
_cell.length_a   1.000
_cell.length_b   1.000
_cell.length_c   1.000
_cell.angle_alpha   90.00
_cell.angle_beta   90.00
_cell.angle_gamma   90.00
#
_symmetry.space_group_name_H-M   'P 1'
#
loop_
_entity.id
_entity.type
_entity.pdbx_description
1 polymer ?
#
loop_
_entity_poly.entity_id
_entity_poly.type
_entity_poly.pdbx_seq_one_letter_code
_entity_poly.pdbx_strand_id
1 'polypeptide(L)' 'MGTDLRVDPGIEKWATMRGRTIEYFRMTPKNFALGIFTLGIIPAGLYYCGVKYQGMWDIQGLRDGESPRVKKDDIS' A
#
# COMPACT_ATOMS: atom_id res chain seq x y z
N MET A 1 8.76 34.01 -28.07
CA MET A 1 8.19 32.70 -27.65
C MET A 1 7.09 33.01 -26.66
N GLY A 2 5.86 33.19 -27.17
CA GLY A 2 4.72 33.52 -26.33
C GLY A 2 4.15 32.24 -25.75
N THR A 3 4.17 32.13 -24.43
CA THR A 3 3.32 31.19 -23.70
C THR A 3 2.47 32.01 -22.76
N ASP A 4 1.43 32.62 -23.31
CA ASP A 4 0.36 33.24 -22.53
C ASP A 4 -0.44 32.10 -21.87
N LEU A 5 0.09 31.61 -20.75
CA LEU A 5 -0.58 30.63 -19.90
C LEU A 5 -1.81 31.32 -19.33
N ARG A 6 -2.98 30.98 -19.87
CA ARG A 6 -4.25 31.38 -19.27
C ARG A 6 -4.36 30.70 -17.91
N VAL A 7 -4.06 31.47 -16.88
CA VAL A 7 -4.18 31.04 -15.49
C VAL A 7 -5.65 30.92 -15.15
N ASP A 8 -6.11 29.68 -14.98
CA ASP A 8 -7.46 29.40 -14.49
C ASP A 8 -7.48 29.52 -12.96
N PRO A 9 -8.29 30.43 -12.38
CA PRO A 9 -8.33 30.64 -10.94
C PRO A 9 -8.85 29.41 -10.17
N GLY A 10 -9.63 28.54 -10.82
CA GLY A 10 -10.09 27.28 -10.26
C GLY A 10 -8.95 26.29 -10.06
N ILE A 11 -8.06 26.18 -11.05
CA ILE A 11 -6.85 25.34 -10.96
C ILE A 11 -5.92 25.83 -9.85
N GLU A 12 -5.69 27.14 -9.76
CA GLU A 12 -4.84 27.71 -8.69
C GLU A 12 -5.44 27.49 -7.30
N LYS A 13 -6.77 27.66 -7.16
CA LYS A 13 -7.46 27.41 -5.90
C LYS A 13 -7.36 25.94 -5.50
N TRP A 14 -7.57 25.02 -6.43
CA TRP A 14 -7.43 23.57 -6.16
C TRP A 14 -6.00 23.19 -5.81
N ALA A 15 -5.01 23.75 -6.52
CA ALA A 15 -3.59 23.56 -6.20
C ALA A 15 -3.27 24.06 -4.79
N THR A 16 -3.77 25.25 -4.42
CA THR A 16 -3.59 25.84 -3.09
C THR A 16 -4.23 24.98 -1.99
N MET A 17 -5.45 24.47 -2.22
CA MET A 17 -6.13 23.58 -1.26
C MET A 17 -5.34 22.30 -1.00
N ARG A 18 -4.77 21.69 -2.05
CA ARG A 18 -3.91 20.51 -1.88
C ARG A 18 -2.59 20.83 -1.18
N GLY A 19 -1.95 21.94 -1.54
CA GLY A 19 -0.70 22.39 -0.92
C GLY A 19 -0.84 22.64 0.59
N ARG A 20 -1.98 23.20 1.03
CA ARG A 20 -2.24 23.51 2.45
C ARG A 20 -3.04 22.45 3.19
N THR A 21 -3.21 21.25 2.63
CA THR A 21 -4.03 20.19 3.25
C THR A 21 -3.54 19.79 4.65
N ILE A 22 -2.22 19.84 4.89
CA ILE A 22 -1.63 19.48 6.19
C ILE A 22 -1.96 20.53 7.26
N GLU A 23 -1.97 21.83 6.91
CA GLU A 23 -2.27 22.93 7.83
C GLU A 23 -3.69 22.82 8.41
N TYR A 24 -4.63 22.33 7.60
CA TYR A 24 -6.03 22.18 7.98
C TYR A 24 -6.40 20.75 8.41
N PHE A 25 -5.42 19.87 8.59
CA PHE A 25 -5.67 18.51 9.04
C PHE A 25 -6.24 18.50 10.45
N ARG A 26 -7.27 17.67 10.67
CA ARG A 26 -7.86 17.44 12.00
C ARG A 26 -7.94 15.95 12.26
N MET A 27 -7.57 15.55 13.48
CA MET A 27 -7.77 14.20 13.99
C MET A 27 -9.24 13.99 14.33
N THR A 28 -10.04 13.71 13.30
CA THR A 28 -11.41 13.23 13.47
C THR A 28 -11.39 11.72 13.72
N PRO A 29 -12.41 11.14 14.38
CA PRO A 29 -12.48 9.69 14.58
C PRO A 29 -12.35 8.88 13.28
N LYS A 30 -12.89 9.41 12.18
CA LYS A 30 -12.76 8.81 10.85
C LYS A 30 -11.31 8.81 10.34
N ASN A 31 -10.62 9.95 10.43
CA ASN A 31 -9.23 10.06 9.97
C ASN A 31 -8.29 9.21 10.84
N PHE A 32 -8.57 9.14 12.14
CA PHE A 32 -7.82 8.32 13.07
C PHE A 32 -7.98 6.82 12.78
N ALA A 33 -9.22 6.35 12.60
CA ALA A 33 -9.49 4.97 12.21
C ALA A 33 -8.84 4.62 10.88
N LEU A 34 -8.92 5.52 9.89
CA LEU A 34 -8.26 5.33 8.60
C LEU A 34 -6.74 5.23 8.77
N GLY A 35 -6.13 6.12 9.57
CA GLY A 35 -4.70 6.09 9.84
C GLY A 35 -4.23 4.81 10.51
N ILE A 36 -4.95 4.32 11.53
CA ILE A 36 -4.65 3.03 12.18
C ILE A 36 -4.75 1.89 11.18
N PHE A 37 -5.80 1.87 10.35
CA PHE A 37 -6.00 0.79 9.40
C PHE A 37 -4.90 0.78 8.34
N THR A 38 -4.60 1.92 7.74
CA THR A 38 -3.66 2.01 6.61
C THR A 38 -2.21 1.92 7.03
N LEU A 39 -1.82 2.50 8.17
CA LEU A 39 -0.44 2.50 8.64
C LEU A 39 -0.13 1.39 9.65
N GLY A 40 -1.14 0.82 10.30
CA GLY A 40 -0.97 -0.23 11.31
C GLY A 40 -1.43 -1.60 10.82
N ILE A 41 -2.73 -1.73 10.56
CA ILE A 41 -3.36 -3.03 10.30
C ILE A 41 -2.89 -3.63 8.98
N ILE A 42 -2.87 -2.85 7.90
CA ILE A 42 -2.44 -3.35 6.58
C ILE A 42 -0.97 -3.83 6.60
N PRO A 43 0.01 -3.03 7.05
CA PRO A 43 1.41 -3.49 7.08
C PRO A 43 1.61 -4.68 8.01
N ALA A 44 0.97 -4.70 9.18
CA ALA A 44 1.08 -5.82 10.12
C ALA A 44 0.48 -7.11 9.52
N GLY A 45 -0.67 -7.03 8.85
CA GLY A 45 -1.28 -8.16 8.16
C GLY A 45 -0.41 -8.68 7.01
N LEU A 46 0.14 -7.79 6.18
CA LEU A 46 1.06 -8.16 5.12
C LEU A 46 2.33 -8.80 5.66
N TYR A 47 2.92 -8.25 6.72
CA TYR A 47 4.10 -8.80 7.37
C TYR A 47 3.83 -10.20 7.93
N TYR A 48 2.72 -10.37 8.65
CA TYR A 48 2.32 -11.66 9.20
C TYR A 48 2.11 -12.71 8.10
N CYS A 49 1.43 -12.34 7.02
CA CYS A 49 1.29 -13.21 5.86
C CYS A 49 2.65 -13.52 5.22
N GLY A 50 3.53 -12.53 5.09
CA GLY A 50 4.90 -12.73 4.61
C GLY A 50 5.60 -13.81 5.42
N VAL A 51 5.75 -13.61 6.73
CA VAL A 51 6.46 -14.55 7.63
C VAL A 51 5.80 -15.94 7.64
N LYS A 52 4.47 -16.01 7.65
CA LYS A 52 3.76 -17.29 7.73
C LYS A 52 3.84 -18.11 6.46
N TYR A 53 3.82 -17.45 5.30
CA TYR A 53 3.77 -18.12 3.99
C TYR A 53 5.13 -18.14 3.27
N GLN A 54 6.17 -17.52 3.84
CA GLN A 54 7.53 -17.53 3.32
C GLN A 54 8.06 -18.96 3.24
N GLY A 55 8.57 -19.35 2.06
CA GLY A 55 9.17 -20.67 1.82
C GLY A 55 8.18 -21.84 1.83
N MET A 56 6.87 -21.60 1.98
CA MET A 56 5.90 -22.70 1.92
C MET A 56 5.57 -23.15 0.50
N TRP A 57 5.84 -22.31 -0.49
CA TRP A 57 5.48 -22.55 -1.88
C TRP A 57 6.77 -22.60 -2.69
N ASP A 58 7.04 -23.75 -3.29
CA ASP A 58 8.06 -23.90 -4.30
C ASP A 58 7.37 -24.36 -5.58
N ILE A 59 7.31 -23.44 -6.53
CA ILE A 59 6.71 -23.65 -7.86
C ILE A 59 7.80 -23.86 -8.91
N GLN A 60 9.07 -23.83 -8.52
CA GLN A 60 10.17 -23.95 -9.45
C GLN A 60 10.38 -25.43 -9.84
N GLY A 61 10.10 -25.75 -11.10
CA GLY A 61 10.28 -27.12 -11.62
C GLY A 61 9.16 -28.11 -11.28
N LEU A 62 8.02 -27.63 -10.78
CA LEU A 62 6.87 -28.47 -10.41
C LEU A 62 6.34 -29.26 -11.63
N ARG A 63 6.21 -30.58 -11.50
CA ARG A 63 5.67 -31.45 -12.58
C ARG A 63 4.17 -31.68 -12.39
N ASP A 64 3.47 -32.05 -13.48
CA ASP A 64 2.05 -32.35 -13.44
C ASP A 64 1.74 -33.46 -12.41
N GLY A 65 0.94 -33.11 -11.39
CA GLY A 65 0.55 -34.01 -10.30
C GLY A 65 1.31 -33.81 -8.98
N GLU A 66 2.36 -32.98 -8.94
CA GLU A 66 3.11 -32.66 -7.71
C GLU A 66 2.49 -31.50 -6.94
N SER A 67 2.58 -31.52 -5.60
CA SER A 67 2.02 -30.46 -4.76
C SER A 67 2.98 -29.26 -4.68
N PRO A 68 2.53 -28.01 -4.94
CA PRO A 68 3.37 -26.80 -4.84
C PRO A 68 3.88 -26.46 -3.43
N ARG A 69 3.45 -27.23 -2.42
CA ARG A 69 3.75 -26.97 -1.02
C ARG A 69 5.04 -27.71 -0.63
N VAL A 70 6.00 -26.98 -0.09
CA VAL A 70 7.27 -27.54 0.41
C VAL A 70 6.96 -28.51 1.57
N LYS A 71 7.50 -29.73 1.48
CA LYS A 71 7.36 -30.72 2.55
C LYS A 71 8.29 -30.37 3.69
N LYS A 72 7.87 -30.71 4.91
CA LYS A 72 8.57 -30.32 6.14
C LYS A 72 9.94 -31.02 6.28
N ASP A 73 10.13 -32.07 5.50
CA ASP A 73 11.24 -33.02 5.46
C ASP A 73 12.48 -32.44 4.74
N ASP A 74 12.30 -31.40 3.92
CA ASP A 74 13.36 -30.73 3.14
C ASP A 74 13.98 -29.51 3.87
N ILE A 75 13.47 -29.20 5.06
CA ILE A 75 13.90 -28.09 5.92
C ILE A 75 14.64 -28.70 7.14
N SER A 76 15.74 -29.42 6.89
CA SER A 76 16.66 -29.91 7.93
C SER A 76 18.11 -29.61 7.57
#